data_AF-A0A365XZ71-F1
#
_entry.id   AF-A0A365XZ71-F1
#
_cell.length_a   1.000
_cell.length_b   1.000
_cell.length_c   1.000
_cell.angle_alpha   90.00
_cell.angle_beta   90.00
_cell.angle_gamma   90.00
#
_symmetry.space_group_name_H-M   'P 1'
#
loop_
_entity.id
_entity.type
_entity.pdbx_description
1 polymer ?
#
loop_
_entity_poly.entity_id
_entity_poly.type
_entity_poly.pdbx_seq_one_letter_code
_entity_poly.pdbx_strand_id
1 'polypeptide(L)'
;MLLLAATSPGYAQLKDSLKISDMTMPTAPGLILADKAPAAIDKPVNPKAFGISLLNLWQGGAVEVTPYWLTNKPGLTFERYLNNHFPILQTFNVSAATFKTDTSTSLSAGFRTQVFRFFYRKNRDAMLKKKQEIIDLLSVSPDQLDTVAIARKNAELRAMFDVQRNQGLVIVELAGALAGDAPNNRFKNLSTSRSGIWTNIRWAPGNFPLDFVALGRYTWSNTPADSNLLDYGMSVNYQKGRFDLSAEYVNRHDLKNAINYDRLAFIANFMINDSFYAVAAFGKNFDKQNNILAVFGVKFALSRERLKL
;
A
#
# COMPACT_ATOMS: atom_id res chain seq x y z
N MET A 1 25.03 21.01 39.25
CA MET A 1 24.92 19.54 39.43
C MET A 1 23.86 19.05 38.44
N LEU A 2 24.29 18.62 37.25
CA LEU A 2 23.42 18.17 36.16
C LEU A 2 23.00 16.72 36.42
N LEU A 3 21.69 16.44 36.53
CA LEU A 3 21.16 15.09 36.42
C LEU A 3 21.01 14.73 34.94
N LEU A 4 21.89 13.87 34.42
CA LEU A 4 21.63 13.11 33.20
C LEU A 4 20.59 12.04 33.53
N ALA A 5 19.33 12.29 33.18
CA ALA A 5 18.33 11.23 33.07
C ALA A 5 18.58 10.49 31.74
N ALA A 6 19.38 9.42 31.79
CA ALA A 6 19.49 8.46 30.71
C ALA A 6 18.12 7.76 30.55
N THR A 7 17.33 8.22 29.58
CA THR A 7 16.11 7.56 29.15
C THR A 7 16.46 6.27 28.43
N SER A 8 16.55 5.17 29.17
CA SER A 8 16.52 3.83 28.59
C SER A 8 15.18 3.63 27.87
N PRO A 9 15.13 3.45 26.53
CA PRO A 9 13.88 3.07 25.88
C PRO A 9 13.47 1.68 26.39
N GLY A 10 12.23 1.57 26.88
CA GLY A 10 11.73 0.43 27.66
C GLY A 10 11.93 -0.94 27.02
N TYR A 11 12.81 -1.74 27.64
CA TYR A 11 13.16 -3.11 27.27
C TYR A 11 12.01 -4.12 27.36
N ALA A 12 10.94 -3.83 28.11
CA ALA A 12 9.76 -4.68 28.20
C ALA A 12 9.00 -4.83 26.87
N GLN A 13 9.19 -3.90 25.93
CA GLN A 13 8.49 -3.92 24.64
C GLN A 13 9.13 -4.84 23.59
N LEU A 14 10.35 -5.33 23.83
CA LEU A 14 11.11 -6.19 22.91
C LEU A 14 10.90 -7.69 23.15
N LYS A 15 10.26 -8.07 24.26
CA LYS A 15 10.38 -9.44 24.79
C LYS A 15 9.76 -10.53 23.91
N ASP A 16 8.64 -10.26 23.22
CA ASP A 16 7.91 -11.32 22.46
C ASP A 16 7.21 -10.80 21.19
N SER A 17 7.69 -9.70 20.59
CA SER A 17 6.96 -9.11 19.47
C SER A 17 7.79 -8.52 18.34
N LEU A 18 7.36 -8.81 17.11
CA LEU A 18 7.94 -8.30 15.86
C LEU A 18 7.08 -7.15 15.33
N LYS A 19 7.64 -5.94 15.17
CA LYS A 19 6.95 -4.85 14.48
C LYS A 19 6.73 -5.24 13.02
N ILE A 20 5.51 -5.04 12.53
CA ILE A 20 5.20 -5.23 11.11
C ILE A 20 5.75 -4.01 10.35
N SER A 21 6.76 -4.22 9.50
CA SER A 21 7.48 -3.17 8.75
C SER A 21 7.10 -3.09 7.28
N ASP A 22 6.29 -4.03 6.78
CA ASP A 22 5.86 -4.11 5.39
C ASP A 22 4.60 -3.29 5.09
N MET A 23 4.07 -2.57 6.10
CA MET A 23 2.91 -1.74 5.90
C MET A 23 3.28 -0.36 5.39
N THR A 24 2.73 -0.03 4.24
CA THR A 24 2.81 1.30 3.64
C THR A 24 1.39 1.79 3.35
N MET A 25 1.28 3.05 2.96
CA MET A 25 -0.01 3.60 2.54
C MET A 25 -0.12 3.49 1.02
N PRO A 26 -0.99 2.61 0.52
CA PRO A 26 -1.26 2.52 -0.91
C PRO A 26 -1.93 3.83 -1.41
N THR A 27 -2.29 3.90 -2.69
CA THR A 27 -2.94 5.09 -3.24
C THR A 27 -4.45 4.88 -3.29
N ALA A 28 -5.23 5.72 -2.60
CA ALA A 28 -6.67 5.50 -2.43
C ALA A 28 -7.41 5.15 -3.75
N PRO A 29 -8.25 4.08 -3.77
CA PRO A 29 -8.99 3.63 -4.95
C PRO A 29 -9.78 4.74 -5.65
N GLY A 30 -10.37 5.68 -4.89
CA GLY A 30 -11.10 6.81 -5.45
C GLY A 30 -10.25 7.77 -6.29
N LEU A 31 -8.99 7.99 -5.91
CA LEU A 31 -8.05 8.81 -6.69
C LEU A 31 -7.59 8.10 -7.97
N ILE A 32 -7.45 6.77 -7.90
CA ILE A 32 -7.12 5.91 -9.05
C ILE A 32 -8.27 5.92 -10.07
N LEU A 33 -9.52 5.79 -9.61
CA LEU A 33 -10.72 5.84 -10.46
C LEU A 33 -10.87 7.17 -11.19
N ALA A 34 -10.46 8.26 -10.53
CA ALA A 34 -10.51 9.62 -11.05
C ALA A 34 -9.31 10.02 -11.91
N ASP A 35 -8.34 9.11 -12.11
CA ASP A 35 -7.06 9.38 -12.79
C ASP A 35 -6.28 10.56 -12.18
N LYS A 36 -6.52 10.86 -10.89
CA LYS A 36 -5.80 11.89 -10.12
C LYS A 36 -4.65 11.32 -9.28
N ALA A 37 -4.53 9.99 -9.23
CA ALA A 37 -3.48 9.29 -8.53
C ALA A 37 -2.10 9.46 -9.21
N PRO A 38 -0.99 9.50 -8.42
CA PRO A 38 0.37 9.48 -8.96
C PRO A 38 0.66 8.22 -9.80
N ALA A 39 0.10 7.07 -9.41
CA ALA A 39 0.19 5.80 -10.12
C ALA A 39 -1.22 5.30 -10.46
N ALA A 40 -1.40 4.75 -11.66
CA ALA A 40 -2.61 4.05 -12.08
C ALA A 40 -2.58 2.56 -11.70
N ILE A 41 -1.38 1.97 -11.61
CA ILE A 41 -1.15 0.62 -11.11
C ILE A 41 -0.56 0.73 -9.71
N ASP A 42 -1.38 0.42 -8.70
CA ASP A 42 -0.91 0.43 -7.31
C ASP A 42 -0.23 -0.91 -6.98
N LYS A 43 0.89 -0.84 -6.26
CA LYS A 43 1.60 -2.04 -5.79
C LYS A 43 0.84 -2.63 -4.59
N PRO A 44 0.36 -3.89 -4.66
CA PRO A 44 -0.25 -4.55 -3.52
C PRO A 44 0.71 -4.61 -2.33
N VAL A 45 0.32 -3.95 -1.24
CA VAL A 45 1.06 -3.81 0.03
C VAL A 45 0.14 -4.11 1.20
N ASN A 46 0.71 -4.35 2.38
CA ASN A 46 -0.08 -4.37 3.59
C ASN A 46 -0.46 -2.93 3.96
N PRO A 47 -1.75 -2.60 4.10
CA PRO A 47 -2.12 -1.25 4.45
C PRO A 47 -1.94 -1.01 5.95
N LYS A 48 -1.49 0.19 6.31
CA LYS A 48 -1.47 0.65 7.71
C LYS A 48 -2.88 0.82 8.27
N ALA A 49 -3.00 0.86 9.60
CA ALA A 49 -4.28 1.05 10.29
C ALA A 49 -5.02 2.32 9.85
N PHE A 50 -4.29 3.44 9.71
CA PHE A 50 -4.84 4.73 9.29
C PHE A 50 -3.88 5.47 8.36
N GLY A 51 -4.43 6.17 7.37
CA GLY A 51 -3.68 6.90 6.36
C GLY A 51 -4.37 8.17 5.88
N ILE A 52 -3.57 9.18 5.54
CA ILE A 52 -3.97 10.43 4.88
C ILE A 52 -3.00 10.68 3.72
N SER A 53 -3.52 10.87 2.51
CA SER A 53 -2.75 11.39 1.37
C SER A 53 -3.22 12.77 0.98
N LEU A 54 -2.26 13.67 0.70
CA LEU A 54 -2.50 14.97 0.09
C LEU A 54 -1.73 15.03 -1.23
N LEU A 55 -2.44 15.32 -2.32
CA LEU A 55 -1.88 15.41 -3.67
C LEU A 55 -1.94 16.84 -4.20
N ASN A 56 -0.84 17.29 -4.80
CA ASN A 56 -0.60 18.65 -5.27
C ASN A 56 -0.99 19.71 -4.21
N LEU A 57 -0.80 19.35 -2.93
CA LEU A 57 -1.09 20.06 -1.69
C LEU A 57 -2.52 20.64 -1.50
N TRP A 58 -3.32 20.79 -2.56
CA TRP A 58 -4.65 21.43 -2.54
C TRP A 58 -5.62 20.94 -3.65
N GLN A 59 -5.19 20.05 -4.54
CA GLN A 59 -6.03 19.57 -5.65
C GLN A 59 -6.80 18.30 -5.33
N GLY A 60 -6.36 17.55 -4.32
CA GLY A 60 -7.09 16.40 -3.82
C GLY A 60 -6.43 15.77 -2.61
N GLY A 61 -7.22 14.99 -1.89
CA GLY A 61 -6.76 14.25 -0.73
C GLY A 61 -7.62 13.03 -0.49
N ALA A 62 -7.07 12.08 0.27
CA ALA A 62 -7.79 10.88 0.65
C ALA A 62 -7.46 10.49 2.08
N VAL A 63 -8.43 9.80 2.69
CA VAL A 63 -8.28 9.13 3.98
C VAL A 63 -8.53 7.65 3.77
N GLU A 64 -7.72 6.83 4.41
CA GLU A 64 -7.76 5.37 4.31
C GLU A 64 -7.75 4.76 5.72
N VAL A 65 -8.57 3.73 5.93
CA VAL A 65 -8.67 3.01 7.20
C VAL A 65 -8.64 1.52 6.94
N THR A 66 -7.83 0.80 7.71
CA THR A 66 -7.79 -0.67 7.72
C THR A 66 -8.30 -1.15 9.07
N PRO A 67 -9.62 -1.44 9.20
CA PRO A 67 -10.26 -1.63 10.50
C PRO A 67 -9.64 -2.74 11.35
N TYR A 68 -9.11 -3.78 10.71
CA TYR A 68 -8.45 -4.88 11.39
C TYR A 68 -7.33 -4.38 12.30
N TRP A 69 -6.52 -3.43 11.86
CA TRP A 69 -5.36 -2.97 12.62
C TRP A 69 -5.62 -1.83 13.60
N LEU A 70 -6.87 -1.34 13.71
CA LEU A 70 -7.24 -0.32 14.71
C LEU A 70 -7.14 -0.84 16.15
N THR A 71 -7.14 -2.16 16.34
CA THR A 71 -7.04 -2.81 17.65
C THR A 71 -5.94 -3.87 17.65
N ASN A 72 -5.30 -4.07 18.80
CA ASN A 72 -4.27 -5.09 18.95
C ASN A 72 -4.85 -6.50 18.73
N LYS A 73 -4.06 -7.40 18.14
CA LYS A 73 -4.46 -8.78 17.81
C LYS A 73 -3.62 -9.78 18.61
N PRO A 74 -3.99 -10.06 19.87
CA PRO A 74 -3.22 -10.98 20.72
C PRO A 74 -3.16 -12.41 20.16
N GLY A 75 -4.15 -12.81 19.36
CA GLY A 75 -4.19 -14.12 18.69
C GLY A 75 -3.50 -14.19 17.32
N LEU A 76 -2.79 -13.14 16.89
CA LEU A 76 -2.05 -13.11 15.63
C LEU A 76 -0.56 -13.40 15.89
N THR A 77 -0.15 -14.63 15.59
CA THR A 77 1.25 -15.06 15.65
C THR A 77 1.94 -14.87 14.30
N PHE A 78 3.27 -14.86 14.33
CA PHE A 78 4.10 -14.79 13.12
C PHE A 78 3.79 -15.93 12.12
N GLU A 79 3.61 -17.17 12.59
CA GLU A 79 3.22 -18.31 11.76
C GLU A 79 1.89 -18.09 11.08
N ARG A 80 0.89 -17.65 11.86
CA ARG A 80 -0.46 -17.45 11.35
C ARG A 80 -0.48 -16.35 10.29
N TYR A 81 0.34 -15.31 10.47
CA TYR A 81 0.51 -14.27 9.48
C TYR A 81 1.14 -14.81 8.17
N LEU A 82 2.22 -15.59 8.26
CA LEU A 82 2.91 -16.13 7.07
C LEU A 82 2.13 -17.23 6.34
N ASN A 83 1.37 -18.04 7.07
CA ASN A 83 0.61 -19.16 6.51
C ASN A 83 -0.77 -18.74 5.99
N ASN A 84 -1.17 -17.49 6.20
CA ASN A 84 -2.46 -17.00 5.74
C ASN A 84 -2.43 -16.65 4.25
N HIS A 85 -2.93 -17.58 3.44
CA HIS A 85 -3.04 -17.38 2.00
C HIS A 85 -4.17 -16.46 1.58
N PHE A 86 -5.15 -16.22 2.46
CA PHE A 86 -6.34 -15.42 2.19
C PHE A 86 -6.47 -14.31 3.26
N PRO A 87 -5.58 -13.29 3.26
CA PRO A 87 -5.51 -12.27 4.29
C PRO A 87 -6.62 -11.20 4.21
N ILE A 88 -7.79 -11.56 3.68
CA ILE A 88 -8.90 -10.65 3.35
C ILE A 88 -9.20 -9.67 4.48
N LEU A 89 -9.35 -10.14 5.72
CA LEU A 89 -9.65 -9.28 6.86
C LEU A 89 -8.47 -8.38 7.24
N GLN A 90 -7.25 -8.87 7.14
CA GLN A 90 -6.03 -8.14 7.52
C GLN A 90 -5.70 -7.02 6.53
N THR A 91 -6.18 -7.14 5.31
CA THR A 91 -5.90 -6.19 4.22
C THR A 91 -7.12 -5.42 3.75
N PHE A 92 -8.30 -5.69 4.32
CA PHE A 92 -9.52 -4.97 3.98
C PHE A 92 -9.38 -3.51 4.42
N ASN A 93 -9.32 -2.64 3.43
CA ASN A 93 -9.13 -1.21 3.59
C ASN A 93 -10.28 -0.48 2.90
N VAL A 94 -10.77 0.55 3.57
CA VAL A 94 -11.80 1.46 3.07
C VAL A 94 -11.22 2.86 2.96
N SER A 95 -11.70 3.61 1.99
CA SER A 95 -11.16 4.91 1.64
C SER A 95 -12.26 5.90 1.28
N ALA A 96 -11.99 7.16 1.53
CA ALA A 96 -12.74 8.28 0.97
C ALA A 96 -11.75 9.29 0.40
N ALA A 97 -12.05 9.86 -0.76
CA ALA A 97 -11.21 10.87 -1.39
C ALA A 97 -12.02 12.03 -1.94
N THR A 98 -11.41 13.20 -1.95
CA THR A 98 -11.91 14.43 -2.55
C THR A 98 -10.89 14.94 -3.56
N PHE A 99 -11.35 15.46 -4.69
CA PHE A 99 -10.49 16.06 -5.69
C PHE A 99 -11.24 17.14 -6.46
N LYS A 100 -10.51 18.13 -6.95
CA LYS A 100 -11.06 19.20 -7.78
C LYS A 100 -11.03 18.81 -9.25
N THR A 101 -12.11 19.14 -9.93
CA THR A 101 -12.17 19.27 -11.39
C THR A 101 -12.25 20.76 -11.74
N ASP A 102 -12.26 21.11 -13.03
CA ASP A 102 -12.26 22.50 -13.48
C ASP A 102 -13.47 23.31 -12.96
N THR A 103 -14.60 22.63 -12.69
CA THR A 103 -15.86 23.29 -12.31
C THR A 103 -16.56 22.68 -11.09
N SER A 104 -16.06 21.57 -10.54
CA SER A 104 -16.72 20.89 -9.41
C SER A 104 -15.71 20.30 -8.41
N THR A 105 -16.23 20.01 -7.22
CA THR A 105 -15.56 19.13 -6.27
C THR A 105 -16.19 17.76 -6.39
N SER A 106 -15.35 16.75 -6.56
CA SER A 106 -15.77 15.35 -6.62
C SER A 106 -15.47 14.67 -5.28
N LEU A 107 -16.29 13.69 -4.96
CA LEU A 107 -16.12 12.82 -3.82
C LEU A 107 -16.11 11.37 -4.30
N SER A 108 -15.32 10.55 -3.65
CA SER A 108 -15.26 9.14 -3.96
C SER A 108 -15.11 8.32 -2.69
N ALA A 109 -15.63 7.10 -2.75
CA ALA A 109 -15.43 6.08 -1.75
C ALA A 109 -14.90 4.83 -2.45
N GLY A 110 -14.07 4.06 -1.77
CA GLY A 110 -13.54 2.83 -2.34
C GLY A 110 -13.03 1.87 -1.30
N PHE A 111 -12.80 0.65 -1.75
CA PHE A 111 -12.27 -0.42 -0.94
C PHE A 111 -11.15 -1.15 -1.68
N ARG A 112 -10.33 -1.87 -0.92
CA ARG A 112 -9.40 -2.86 -1.45
C ARG A 112 -9.21 -4.00 -0.46
N THR A 113 -8.79 -5.14 -0.96
CA THR A 113 -8.32 -6.25 -0.13
C THR A 113 -7.47 -7.23 -0.92
N GLN A 114 -6.51 -7.87 -0.27
CA GLN A 114 -5.77 -8.98 -0.84
C GLN A 114 -6.60 -10.25 -0.73
N VAL A 115 -6.97 -10.80 -1.88
CA VAL A 115 -7.73 -12.04 -1.98
C VAL A 115 -6.84 -13.26 -1.97
N PHE A 116 -5.56 -13.11 -2.34
CA PHE A 116 -4.59 -14.20 -2.28
C PHE A 116 -3.19 -13.67 -1.97
N ARG A 117 -2.45 -14.43 -1.16
CA ARG A 117 -1.04 -14.20 -0.84
C ARG A 117 -0.29 -15.51 -0.78
N PHE A 118 0.86 -15.58 -1.41
CA PHE A 118 1.72 -16.75 -1.35
C PHE A 118 3.18 -16.36 -1.18
N PHE A 119 3.80 -16.91 -0.14
CA PHE A 119 5.22 -16.75 0.13
C PHE A 119 6.00 -17.97 -0.37
N TYR A 120 7.15 -17.75 -1.00
CA TYR A 120 8.00 -18.86 -1.44
C TYR A 120 8.54 -19.63 -0.23
N ARG A 121 8.43 -20.96 -0.28
CA ARG A 121 8.76 -21.89 0.82
C ARG A 121 10.13 -21.63 1.43
N LYS A 122 11.17 -21.48 0.59
CA LYS A 122 12.55 -21.25 1.05
C LYS A 122 12.68 -20.03 1.98
N ASN A 123 12.04 -18.91 1.64
CA ASN A 123 12.14 -17.68 2.42
C ASN A 123 11.32 -17.79 3.71
N ARG A 124 10.10 -18.36 3.61
CA ARG A 124 9.25 -18.69 4.75
C ARG A 124 9.97 -19.56 5.77
N ASP A 125 10.54 -20.69 5.33
CA ASP A 125 11.16 -21.67 6.23
C ASP A 125 12.42 -21.09 6.90
N ALA A 126 13.18 -20.25 6.18
CA ALA A 126 14.29 -19.51 6.76
C ALA A 126 13.84 -18.55 7.88
N MET A 127 12.72 -17.84 7.70
CA MET A 127 12.18 -16.97 8.74
C MET A 127 11.62 -17.74 9.94
N LEU A 128 10.92 -18.86 9.71
CA LEU A 128 10.43 -19.72 10.79
C LEU A 128 11.58 -20.31 11.62
N LYS A 129 12.66 -20.74 10.95
CA LYS A 129 13.88 -21.19 11.64
C LYS A 129 14.49 -20.08 12.49
N LYS A 130 14.59 -18.86 11.95
CA LYS A 130 15.11 -17.70 12.69
C LYS A 130 14.24 -17.34 13.90
N LYS A 131 12.91 -17.46 13.75
CA LYS A 131 11.96 -17.28 14.85
C LYS A 131 12.24 -18.29 15.97
N GLN A 132 12.45 -19.56 15.63
CA GLN A 132 12.78 -20.60 16.60
C GLN A 132 14.09 -20.30 17.33
N GLU A 133 15.15 -19.86 16.63
CA GLU A 133 16.40 -19.43 17.27
C GLU A 133 16.18 -18.34 18.34
N ILE A 134 15.23 -17.42 18.12
CA ILE A 134 14.90 -16.36 19.08
C ILE A 134 14.13 -16.95 20.28
N ILE A 135 13.17 -17.84 20.04
CA ILE A 135 12.42 -18.52 21.12
C ILE A 135 13.37 -19.32 22.01
N ASP A 136 14.32 -20.04 21.42
CA ASP A 136 15.29 -20.84 22.17
C ASP A 136 16.16 -19.95 23.07
N LEU A 137 16.58 -18.78 22.57
CA LEU A 137 17.30 -17.76 23.36
C LEU A 137 16.44 -17.11 24.46
N LEU A 138 15.12 -17.05 24.29
CA LEU A 138 14.18 -16.53 25.28
C LEU A 138 13.78 -17.56 26.34
N SER A 139 14.04 -18.85 26.09
CA SER A 139 13.63 -19.96 26.96
C SER A 139 14.59 -20.23 28.12
N VAL A 140 15.71 -19.49 28.20
CA VAL A 140 16.68 -19.57 29.31
C VAL A 140 16.22 -18.75 30.53
N SER A 141 16.77 -19.06 31.70
CA SER A 141 16.47 -18.33 32.94
C SER A 141 16.80 -16.83 32.81
N PRO A 142 16.07 -15.92 33.51
CA PRO A 142 16.23 -14.48 33.34
C PRO A 142 17.64 -13.92 33.57
N ASP A 143 18.43 -14.58 34.40
CA ASP A 143 19.83 -14.29 34.74
C ASP A 143 20.82 -14.70 33.65
N GLN A 144 20.41 -15.56 32.71
CA GLN A 144 21.22 -16.06 31.60
C GLN A 144 20.83 -15.47 30.24
N LEU A 145 19.92 -14.49 30.22
CA LEU A 145 19.44 -13.85 28.99
C LEU A 145 20.56 -13.04 28.31
N ASP A 146 21.04 -13.53 27.16
CA ASP A 146 21.89 -12.75 26.26
C ASP A 146 21.04 -11.76 25.47
N THR A 147 20.79 -10.60 26.09
CA THR A 147 19.98 -9.51 25.53
C THR A 147 20.56 -8.95 24.23
N VAL A 148 21.88 -8.99 24.05
CA VAL A 148 22.55 -8.51 22.82
C VAL A 148 22.33 -9.50 21.68
N ALA A 149 22.46 -10.80 21.94
CA ALA A 149 22.15 -11.82 20.94
C ALA A 149 20.68 -11.79 20.52
N ILE A 150 19.76 -11.65 21.47
CA ILE A 150 18.31 -11.53 21.19
C ILE A 150 18.04 -10.30 20.32
N ALA A 151 18.59 -9.13 20.66
CA ALA A 151 18.42 -7.91 19.89
C ALA A 151 18.95 -8.05 18.46
N ARG A 152 20.14 -8.66 18.29
CA ARG A 152 20.75 -8.93 16.98
C ARG A 152 19.89 -9.88 16.15
N LYS A 153 19.43 -11.00 16.72
CA LYS A 153 18.59 -11.98 16.03
C LYS A 153 17.22 -11.41 15.66
N ASN A 154 16.63 -10.60 16.54
CA ASN A 154 15.43 -9.84 16.23
C ASN A 154 15.65 -8.86 15.06
N ALA A 155 16.79 -8.19 15.00
CA ALA A 155 17.14 -7.31 13.88
C ALA A 155 17.33 -8.11 12.56
N GLU A 156 17.98 -9.28 12.62
CA GLU A 156 18.09 -10.21 11.49
C GLU A 156 16.71 -10.65 10.99
N LEU A 157 15.81 -11.07 11.90
CA LEU A 157 14.46 -11.49 11.54
C LEU A 157 13.66 -10.36 10.88
N ARG A 158 13.77 -9.13 11.40
CA ARG A 158 13.16 -7.94 10.79
C ARG A 158 13.71 -7.67 9.39
N ALA A 159 15.03 -7.77 9.20
CA ALA A 159 15.65 -7.62 7.91
C ALA A 159 15.20 -8.71 6.92
N MET A 160 15.08 -9.96 7.36
CA MET A 160 14.54 -11.06 6.55
C MET A 160 13.08 -10.82 6.14
N PHE A 161 12.27 -10.28 7.05
CA PHE A 161 10.89 -9.90 6.78
C PHE A 161 10.81 -8.78 5.73
N ASP A 162 11.68 -7.77 5.83
CA ASP A 162 11.81 -6.69 4.85
C ASP A 162 12.31 -7.18 3.48
N VAL A 163 13.19 -8.20 3.45
CA VAL A 163 13.65 -8.84 2.21
C VAL A 163 12.51 -9.63 1.57
N GLN A 164 11.76 -10.41 2.36
CA GLN A 164 10.63 -11.20 1.86
C GLN A 164 9.49 -10.34 1.31
N ARG A 165 9.32 -9.11 1.83
CA ARG A 165 8.42 -8.09 1.23
C ARG A 165 8.73 -7.84 -0.24
N ASN A 166 10.02 -7.90 -0.61
CA ASN A 166 10.51 -7.53 -1.94
C ASN A 166 10.91 -8.77 -2.76
N GLN A 167 10.94 -9.97 -2.17
CA GLN A 167 11.51 -11.17 -2.75
C GLN A 167 10.73 -12.42 -2.36
N GLY A 168 10.19 -13.12 -3.36
CA GLY A 168 9.54 -14.41 -3.17
C GLY A 168 8.12 -14.26 -2.64
N LEU A 169 7.30 -13.50 -3.36
CA LEU A 169 5.91 -13.21 -2.99
C LEU A 169 5.02 -13.09 -4.24
N VAL A 170 3.84 -13.70 -4.19
CA VAL A 170 2.73 -13.47 -5.12
C VAL A 170 1.56 -12.92 -4.33
N ILE A 171 0.96 -11.83 -4.80
CA ILE A 171 -0.25 -11.25 -4.21
C ILE A 171 -1.28 -11.01 -5.32
N VAL A 172 -2.54 -11.35 -5.04
CA VAL A 172 -3.69 -10.89 -5.82
C VAL A 172 -4.52 -9.95 -4.95
N GLU A 173 -4.73 -8.74 -5.42
CA GLU A 173 -5.54 -7.71 -4.77
C GLU A 173 -6.76 -7.38 -5.62
N LEU A 174 -7.92 -7.30 -4.96
CA LEU A 174 -9.16 -6.79 -5.52
C LEU A 174 -9.43 -5.41 -4.95
N ALA A 175 -9.82 -4.46 -5.80
CA ALA A 175 -10.21 -3.13 -5.37
C ALA A 175 -11.38 -2.61 -6.19
N GLY A 176 -12.10 -1.65 -5.62
CA GLY A 176 -13.22 -1.01 -6.27
C GLY A 176 -13.48 0.37 -5.69
N ALA A 177 -14.12 1.23 -6.49
CA ALA A 177 -14.45 2.57 -6.08
C ALA A 177 -15.72 3.07 -6.79
N LEU A 178 -16.34 4.06 -6.17
CA LEU A 178 -17.43 4.86 -6.71
C LEU A 178 -17.07 6.34 -6.53
N ALA A 179 -17.36 7.15 -7.54
CA ALA A 179 -17.13 8.57 -7.58
C ALA A 179 -18.43 9.30 -7.93
N GLY A 180 -18.64 10.44 -7.31
CA GLY A 180 -19.72 11.35 -7.61
C GLY A 180 -19.22 12.78 -7.67
N ASP A 181 -19.86 13.56 -8.53
CA ASP A 181 -19.55 14.97 -8.74
C ASP A 181 -20.61 15.83 -8.05
N ALA A 182 -20.17 16.88 -7.37
CA ALA A 182 -21.05 17.90 -6.78
C ALA A 182 -20.92 19.21 -7.58
N PRO A 183 -21.75 19.41 -8.63
CA PRO A 183 -21.77 20.65 -9.39
C PRO A 183 -22.00 21.86 -8.47
N ASN A 184 -21.32 22.97 -8.75
CA ASN A 184 -21.37 24.20 -7.96
C ASN A 184 -21.00 24.03 -6.48
N ASN A 185 -20.25 22.98 -6.13
CA ASN A 185 -19.83 22.66 -4.76
C ASN A 185 -21.00 22.49 -3.77
N ARG A 186 -22.15 21.99 -4.24
CA ARG A 186 -23.32 21.71 -3.38
C ARG A 186 -23.57 20.21 -3.28
N PHE A 187 -23.49 19.68 -2.06
CA PHE A 187 -23.80 18.26 -1.75
C PHE A 187 -25.19 17.83 -2.20
N LYS A 188 -26.17 18.73 -2.19
CA LYS A 188 -27.54 18.46 -2.66
C LYS A 188 -27.59 18.01 -4.13
N ASN A 189 -26.59 18.38 -4.92
CA ASN A 189 -26.49 18.05 -6.34
C ASN A 189 -25.48 16.92 -6.60
N LEU A 190 -25.01 16.22 -5.56
CA LEU A 190 -24.09 15.10 -5.73
C LEU A 190 -24.77 13.99 -6.53
N SER A 191 -24.21 13.69 -7.69
CA SER A 191 -24.67 12.60 -8.55
C SER A 191 -23.51 11.64 -8.79
N THR A 192 -23.82 10.34 -8.84
CA THR A 192 -22.79 9.33 -9.10
C THR A 192 -22.35 9.47 -10.55
N SER A 193 -21.08 9.69 -10.80
CA SER A 193 -20.55 9.88 -12.15
C SER A 193 -19.89 8.61 -12.68
N ARG A 194 -19.14 7.90 -11.84
CA ARG A 194 -18.33 6.76 -12.28
C ARG A 194 -18.14 5.74 -11.17
N SER A 195 -18.02 4.48 -11.55
CA SER A 195 -17.60 3.41 -10.65
C SER A 195 -16.65 2.46 -11.37
N GLY A 196 -15.86 1.71 -10.61
CA GLY A 196 -14.88 0.80 -11.18
C GLY A 196 -14.51 -0.33 -10.23
N ILE A 197 -14.07 -1.43 -10.81
CA ILE A 197 -13.51 -2.59 -10.13
C ILE A 197 -12.25 -3.03 -10.85
N TRP A 198 -11.22 -3.44 -10.12
CA TRP A 198 -9.97 -3.87 -10.70
C TRP A 198 -9.24 -4.88 -9.85
N THR A 199 -8.34 -5.59 -10.51
CA THR A 199 -7.45 -6.58 -9.91
C THR A 199 -6.00 -6.24 -10.21
N ASN A 200 -5.16 -6.35 -9.19
CA ASN A 200 -3.71 -6.25 -9.30
C ASN A 200 -3.08 -7.61 -8.98
N ILE A 201 -2.18 -8.09 -9.84
CA ILE A 201 -1.41 -9.31 -9.62
C ILE A 201 0.05 -8.93 -9.46
N ARG A 202 0.58 -9.05 -8.25
CA ARG A 202 1.99 -8.78 -7.93
C ARG A 202 2.81 -10.06 -7.95
N TRP A 203 3.98 -10.00 -8.56
CA TRP A 203 4.98 -11.06 -8.57
C TRP A 203 6.37 -10.52 -8.25
N ALA A 204 6.99 -11.08 -7.21
CA ALA A 204 8.36 -10.77 -6.79
C ALA A 204 9.24 -12.03 -6.91
N PRO A 205 10.06 -12.19 -7.97
CA PRO A 205 10.79 -13.42 -8.31
C PRO A 205 11.89 -13.88 -7.33
N GLY A 206 12.13 -13.17 -6.23
CA GLY A 206 13.01 -13.65 -5.16
C GLY A 206 14.50 -13.34 -5.35
N ASN A 207 15.01 -13.39 -6.57
CA ASN A 207 16.45 -13.24 -6.84
C ASN A 207 16.90 -11.80 -7.11
N PHE A 208 15.96 -10.87 -7.31
CA PHE A 208 16.24 -9.49 -7.67
C PHE A 208 15.27 -8.58 -6.92
N PRO A 209 15.69 -7.38 -6.45
CA PRO A 209 14.82 -6.43 -5.74
C PRO A 209 13.87 -5.69 -6.69
N LEU A 210 13.26 -6.43 -7.63
CA LEU A 210 12.19 -5.96 -8.47
C LEU A 210 10.92 -6.76 -8.24
N ASP A 211 9.81 -6.06 -8.40
CA ASP A 211 8.48 -6.63 -8.38
C ASP A 211 7.63 -6.09 -9.52
N PHE A 212 6.92 -7.01 -10.16
CA PHE A 212 6.06 -6.76 -11.30
C PHE A 212 4.61 -6.74 -10.82
N VAL A 213 3.81 -5.81 -11.32
CA VAL A 213 2.38 -5.76 -11.04
C VAL A 213 1.62 -5.68 -12.35
N ALA A 214 0.73 -6.64 -12.60
CA ALA A 214 -0.22 -6.58 -13.72
C ALA A 214 -1.56 -6.01 -13.24
N LEU A 215 -2.18 -5.17 -14.06
CA LEU A 215 -3.48 -4.54 -13.81
C LEU A 215 -4.51 -5.04 -14.83
N GLY A 216 -5.72 -5.33 -14.34
CA GLY A 216 -6.94 -5.37 -15.15
C GLY A 216 -8.04 -4.58 -14.44
N ARG A 217 -8.62 -3.58 -15.11
CA ARG A 217 -9.62 -2.67 -14.55
C ARG A 217 -10.78 -2.45 -15.50
N TYR A 218 -11.99 -2.54 -14.98
CA TYR A 218 -13.21 -2.15 -15.68
C TYR A 218 -13.86 -0.97 -14.96
N THR A 219 -14.22 0.05 -15.73
CA THR A 219 -14.82 1.29 -15.24
C THR A 219 -16.09 1.56 -16.02
N TRP A 220 -17.18 1.83 -15.31
CA TRP A 220 -18.45 2.20 -15.91
C TRP A 220 -18.83 3.63 -15.54
N SER A 221 -19.36 4.36 -16.51
CA SER A 221 -19.91 5.69 -16.27
C SER A 221 -21.42 5.62 -16.10
N ASN A 222 -21.93 6.39 -15.15
CA ASN A 222 -23.37 6.58 -14.94
C ASN A 222 -23.88 7.83 -15.68
N THR A 223 -22.99 8.54 -16.39
CA THR A 223 -23.33 9.67 -17.26
C THR A 223 -23.52 9.15 -18.69
N PRO A 224 -24.68 9.35 -19.34
CA PRO A 224 -24.97 8.81 -20.68
C PRO A 224 -23.99 9.26 -21.79
N ALA A 225 -23.38 10.44 -21.61
CA ALA A 225 -22.41 10.99 -22.55
C ALA A 225 -21.08 10.21 -22.55
N ASP A 226 -20.68 9.67 -21.40
CA ASP A 226 -19.37 9.06 -21.19
C ASP A 226 -19.32 7.61 -21.66
N SER A 227 -18.11 7.08 -21.84
CA SER A 227 -17.87 5.67 -22.14
C SER A 227 -17.51 4.86 -20.91
N ASN A 228 -17.80 3.56 -20.99
CA ASN A 228 -17.14 2.55 -20.18
C ASN A 228 -15.69 2.37 -20.66
N LEU A 229 -14.80 2.05 -19.73
CA LEU A 229 -13.36 1.95 -19.96
C LEU A 229 -12.86 0.58 -19.51
N LEU A 230 -12.01 -0.02 -20.33
CA LEU A 230 -11.25 -1.22 -19.99
C LEU A 230 -9.77 -0.85 -19.97
N ASP A 231 -9.13 -0.98 -18.80
CA ASP A 231 -7.70 -0.71 -18.66
C ASP A 231 -6.94 -2.00 -18.35
N TYR A 232 -5.76 -2.13 -18.95
CA TYR A 232 -4.81 -3.19 -18.68
C TYR A 232 -3.39 -2.66 -18.78
N GLY A 233 -2.49 -3.20 -17.97
CA GLY A 233 -1.15 -2.65 -17.90
C GLY A 233 -0.21 -3.43 -17.01
N MET A 234 1.02 -2.95 -16.95
CA MET A 234 2.03 -3.49 -16.05
C MET A 234 2.87 -2.38 -15.42
N SER A 235 3.33 -2.62 -14.20
CA SER A 235 4.37 -1.81 -13.55
C SER A 235 5.55 -2.65 -13.11
N VAL A 236 6.72 -2.04 -13.18
CA VAL A 236 7.98 -2.57 -12.63
C VAL A 236 8.36 -1.68 -11.46
N ASN A 237 8.60 -2.30 -10.31
CA ASN A 237 8.82 -1.61 -9.05
C ASN A 237 10.19 -2.03 -8.51
N TYR A 238 10.93 -1.06 -7.98
CA TYR A 238 12.23 -1.26 -7.35
C TYR A 238 12.22 -0.61 -5.99
N GLN A 239 12.45 -1.41 -4.94
CA GLN A 239 12.43 -0.93 -3.58
C GLN A 239 13.75 -1.26 -2.85
N LYS A 240 14.42 -0.21 -2.37
CA LYS A 240 15.65 -0.34 -1.58
C LYS A 240 15.71 0.73 -0.49
N GLY A 241 15.77 0.28 0.77
CA GLY A 241 15.81 1.18 1.92
C GLY A 241 14.59 2.10 1.96
N ARG A 242 14.84 3.42 1.90
CA ARG A 242 13.81 4.47 1.96
C ARG A 242 13.22 4.85 0.59
N PHE A 243 13.73 4.30 -0.49
CA PHE A 243 13.28 4.59 -1.85
C PHE A 243 12.45 3.46 -2.41
N ASP A 244 11.36 3.83 -3.09
CA ASP A 244 10.50 2.94 -3.86
C ASP A 244 10.18 3.62 -5.19
N LEU A 245 10.77 3.10 -6.26
CA LEU A 245 10.68 3.62 -7.61
C LEU A 245 9.79 2.70 -8.44
N SER A 246 8.95 3.27 -9.29
CA SER A 246 8.07 2.52 -10.18
C SER A 246 8.05 3.13 -11.56
N ALA A 247 7.95 2.27 -12.57
CA ALA A 247 7.61 2.65 -13.93
C ALA A 247 6.36 1.85 -14.34
N GLU A 248 5.32 2.54 -14.81
CA GLU A 248 4.05 1.91 -15.22
C GLU A 248 3.72 2.22 -16.68
N TYR A 249 3.14 1.24 -17.35
CA TYR A 249 2.48 1.40 -18.64
C TYR A 249 1.05 0.86 -18.54
N VAL A 250 0.06 1.67 -18.91
CA VAL A 250 -1.36 1.30 -18.91
C VAL A 250 -1.97 1.66 -20.25
N ASN A 251 -2.62 0.69 -20.88
CA ASN A 251 -3.49 0.90 -22.01
C ASN A 251 -4.94 1.01 -21.51
N ARG A 252 -5.69 1.97 -22.05
CA ARG A 252 -7.11 2.20 -21.78
C ARG A 252 -7.87 2.14 -23.09
N HIS A 253 -8.85 1.25 -23.14
CA HIS A 253 -9.77 1.13 -24.26
C HIS A 253 -11.14 1.74 -23.91
N ASP A 254 -11.53 2.77 -24.65
CA ASP A 254 -12.87 3.37 -24.61
C ASP A 254 -13.82 2.51 -25.45
N LEU A 255 -14.74 1.83 -24.77
CA LEU A 255 -15.62 0.82 -25.37
C LEU A 255 -16.71 1.41 -26.27
N LYS A 256 -17.12 2.66 -26.05
CA LYS A 256 -18.18 3.33 -26.83
C LYS A 256 -17.61 3.92 -28.12
N ASN A 257 -16.44 4.54 -28.03
CA ASN A 257 -15.81 5.24 -29.15
C ASN A 257 -14.76 4.39 -29.88
N ALA A 258 -14.42 3.21 -29.34
CA ALA A 258 -13.37 2.31 -29.84
C ALA A 258 -11.99 3.00 -29.96
N ILE A 259 -11.68 3.91 -29.05
CA ILE A 259 -10.43 4.67 -29.02
C ILE A 259 -9.50 4.11 -27.94
N ASN A 260 -8.22 4.03 -28.25
CA ASN A 260 -7.18 3.65 -27.30
C ASN A 260 -6.45 4.88 -26.77
N TYR A 261 -6.16 4.84 -25.48
CA TYR A 261 -5.33 5.79 -24.78
C TYR A 261 -4.24 5.02 -24.04
N ASP A 262 -3.11 5.66 -23.79
CA ASP A 262 -2.00 5.07 -23.06
C ASP A 262 -1.43 6.05 -22.04
N ARG A 263 -0.99 5.49 -20.92
CA ARG A 263 -0.29 6.18 -19.85
C ARG A 263 1.06 5.53 -19.66
N LEU A 264 2.09 6.37 -19.55
CA LEU A 264 3.44 5.98 -19.18
C LEU A 264 3.89 6.91 -18.06
N ALA A 265 4.13 6.39 -16.87
CA ALA A 265 4.49 7.21 -15.73
C ALA A 265 5.65 6.60 -14.93
N PHE A 266 6.48 7.49 -14.40
CA PHE A 266 7.51 7.19 -13.43
C PHE A 266 7.11 7.75 -12.08
N ILE A 267 7.19 6.93 -11.04
CA ILE A 267 6.76 7.26 -9.69
C ILE A 267 7.93 7.04 -8.74
N ALA A 268 8.17 8.00 -7.84
CA ALA A 268 9.15 7.89 -6.78
C ALA A 268 8.46 8.16 -5.44
N ASN A 269 8.55 7.19 -4.53
CA ASN A 269 8.17 7.35 -3.13
C ASN A 269 9.44 7.39 -2.28
N PHE A 270 9.53 8.39 -1.40
CA PHE A 270 10.61 8.54 -0.43
C PHE A 270 10.07 8.53 0.99
N MET A 271 10.49 7.55 1.78
CA MET A 271 10.15 7.43 3.19
C MET A 271 11.02 8.41 4.01
N ILE A 272 10.43 9.51 4.46
CA ILE A 272 11.10 10.50 5.31
C ILE A 272 11.31 9.89 6.70
N ASN A 273 10.26 9.25 7.21
CA ASN A 273 10.27 8.43 8.43
C ASN A 273 9.15 7.38 8.34
N ASP A 274 8.99 6.55 9.36
CA ASP A 274 7.99 5.46 9.39
C ASP A 274 6.55 5.91 9.09
N SER A 275 6.21 7.17 9.38
CA SER A 275 4.86 7.71 9.24
C SER A 275 4.69 8.66 8.06
N PHE A 276 5.77 9.21 7.50
CA PHE A 276 5.71 10.26 6.48
C PHE A 276 6.46 9.85 5.20
N TYR A 277 5.78 10.03 4.06
CA TYR A 277 6.30 9.73 2.74
C TYR A 277 6.10 10.92 1.82
N ALA A 278 7.12 11.27 1.04
CA ALA A 278 6.97 12.12 -0.12
C ALA A 278 6.72 11.25 -1.36
N VAL A 279 5.80 11.67 -2.23
CA VAL A 279 5.56 11.03 -3.52
C VAL A 279 5.71 12.04 -4.64
N ALA A 280 6.38 11.63 -5.70
CA ALA A 280 6.45 12.38 -6.95
C ALA A 280 6.13 11.43 -8.11
N ALA A 281 5.40 11.92 -9.11
CA ALA A 281 5.17 11.20 -10.34
C ALA A 281 5.27 12.15 -11.54
N PHE A 282 5.85 11.65 -12.64
CA PHE A 282 5.93 12.38 -13.89
C PHE A 282 5.75 11.43 -15.08
N GLY A 283 5.22 11.94 -16.20
CA GLY A 283 5.09 11.15 -17.43
C GLY A 283 3.98 11.64 -18.34
N LYS A 284 3.40 10.70 -19.10
CA LYS A 284 2.24 10.89 -19.98
C LYS A 284 0.99 10.27 -19.34
N ASN A 285 -0.10 11.02 -19.30
CA ASN A 285 -1.43 10.58 -18.87
C ASN A 285 -2.31 10.17 -20.07
N PHE A 286 -3.51 9.66 -19.79
CA PHE A 286 -4.45 9.16 -20.81
C PHE A 286 -4.99 10.21 -21.79
N ASP A 287 -4.78 11.50 -21.56
CA ASP A 287 -5.33 12.56 -22.41
C ASP A 287 -4.65 12.59 -23.81
N LYS A 288 -5.41 12.98 -24.85
CA LYS A 288 -4.85 13.17 -26.21
C LYS A 288 -4.03 14.45 -26.33
N GLN A 289 -4.42 15.50 -25.62
CA GLN A 289 -3.78 16.81 -25.60
C GLN A 289 -3.51 17.20 -24.15
N ASN A 290 -2.46 18.00 -23.89
CA ASN A 290 -2.06 18.41 -22.53
C ASN A 290 -1.90 17.23 -21.55
N ASN A 291 -1.24 16.18 -22.01
CA ASN A 291 -1.19 14.89 -21.34
C ASN A 291 0.05 14.71 -20.45
N ILE A 292 0.72 15.78 -20.06
CA ILE A 292 1.83 15.70 -19.13
C ILE A 292 1.28 15.45 -17.72
N LEU A 293 1.63 14.30 -17.16
CA LEU A 293 1.45 14.01 -15.74
C LEU A 293 2.61 14.65 -14.98
N ALA A 294 2.29 15.48 -13.99
CA ALA A 294 3.23 15.95 -12.97
C ALA A 294 2.49 16.06 -11.65
N VAL A 295 2.85 15.21 -10.68
CA VAL A 295 2.18 15.15 -9.37
C VAL A 295 3.24 15.13 -8.29
N PHE A 296 3.04 15.95 -7.26
CA PHE A 296 3.78 15.88 -6.01
C PHE A 296 2.81 15.76 -4.85
N GLY A 297 3.12 14.94 -3.86
CA GLY A 297 2.25 14.74 -2.73
C GLY A 297 2.98 14.25 -1.49
N VAL A 298 2.22 14.19 -0.40
CA VAL A 298 2.67 13.66 0.87
C VAL A 298 1.66 12.64 1.37
N LYS A 299 2.17 11.58 2.00
CA LYS A 299 1.37 10.56 2.67
C LYS A 299 1.78 10.53 4.14
N PHE A 300 0.78 10.55 5.01
CA PHE A 300 0.94 10.33 6.44
C PHE A 300 0.19 9.07 6.83
N ALA A 301 0.83 8.14 7.53
CA ALA A 301 0.18 6.91 7.93
C ALA A 301 0.65 6.38 9.28
N LEU A 302 -0.32 6.04 10.12
CA LEU A 302 -0.12 5.58 11.49
C LEU A 302 -0.50 4.13 11.64
N SER A 303 0.32 3.41 12.40
CA SER A 303 0.13 2.00 12.66
C SER A 303 0.95 1.60 13.90
N ARG A 304 0.40 0.74 14.76
CA ARG A 304 1.01 0.29 16.02
C ARG A 304 1.03 -1.24 16.14
N GLU A 305 1.10 -1.93 15.02
CA GLU A 305 0.92 -3.37 14.97
C GLU A 305 2.22 -4.17 15.09
N ARG A 306 2.11 -5.22 15.89
CA ARG A 306 3.18 -6.12 16.28
C ARG A 306 2.63 -7.55 16.21
N LEU A 307 3.44 -8.48 15.74
CA LEU A 307 3.16 -9.90 15.73
C LEU A 307 3.75 -10.53 16.97
N LYS A 308 3.01 -11.46 17.58
CA LYS A 308 3.58 -12.31 18.63
C LYS A 308 4.58 -13.28 17.99
N LEU A 309 5.79 -13.33 18.54
CA LEU A 309 6.79 -14.35 18.19
C LEU A 309 6.33 -15.73 18.63
#